data_AF-A0A6N9DH22-F1
#
_entry.id   AF-A0A6N9DH22-F1
#
_cell.length_a   1.000
_cell.length_b   1.000
_cell.length_c   1.000
_cell.angle_alpha   90.00
_cell.angle_beta   90.00
_cell.angle_gamma   90.00
#
_symmetry.space_group_name_H-M   'P 1'
#
loop_
_entity.id
_entity.type
_entity.pdbx_description
1 polymer ?
#
loop_
_entity_poly.entity_id
_entity_poly.type
_entity_poly.pdbx_seq_one_letter_code
_entity_poly.pdbx_strand_id
1 'polypeptide(L)'
;MVLVRYGHGIAAIAWVGGSIFHALILRPLTAAHPEKMTSAMSLIAPAYREIIDIAVVTLIVSGIILMFSRIQGSEATVSWAIVLGIKIALA
;
A
#
# COMPACT_ATOMS: atom_id res chain seq x y z
N MET A 1 13.76 14.45 0.48
CA MET A 1 12.55 14.25 -0.35
C MET A 1 12.65 13.06 -1.30
N VAL A 2 13.79 12.81 -1.95
CA VAL A 2 13.96 11.68 -2.89
C VAL A 2 13.64 10.32 -2.26
N LEU A 3 14.28 9.99 -1.13
CA LEU A 3 14.04 8.73 -0.40
C LEU A 3 12.57 8.54 0.00
N VAL A 4 11.93 9.59 0.49
CA VAL A 4 10.51 9.57 0.89
C VAL A 4 9.60 9.30 -0.32
N ARG A 5 9.88 9.92 -1.47
CA ARG A 5 9.11 9.69 -2.72
C ARG A 5 9.26 8.25 -3.22
N TYR A 6 10.49 7.73 -3.25
CA TYR A 6 10.72 6.34 -3.67
C TYR A 6 10.11 5.35 -2.68
N GLY A 7 10.27 5.57 -1.37
CA GLY A 7 9.66 4.74 -0.33
C GLY A 7 8.14 4.70 -0.45
N HIS A 8 7.50 5.87 -0.63
CA HIS A 8 6.06 5.95 -0.88
C HIS A 8 5.65 5.17 -2.13
N GLY A 9 6.39 5.32 -3.23
CA GLY A 9 6.12 4.61 -4.49
C GLY A 9 6.25 3.09 -4.36
N ILE A 10 7.32 2.61 -3.72
CA ILE A 10 7.54 1.17 -3.50
C ILE A 10 6.44 0.60 -2.59
N ALA A 11 6.07 1.31 -1.53
CA ALA A 11 5.00 0.91 -0.63
C ALA A 11 3.64 0.86 -1.34
N ALA A 12 3.35 1.83 -2.22
CA ALA A 12 2.15 1.82 -3.05
C ALA A 12 2.10 0.58 -3.95
N ILE A 13 3.22 0.27 -4.62
CA ILE A 13 3.32 -0.91 -5.50
C ILE A 13 3.12 -2.20 -4.69
N ALA A 14 3.78 -2.33 -3.54
CA ALA A 14 3.68 -3.51 -2.68
C ALA A 14 2.25 -3.70 -2.15
N TRP A 15 1.61 -2.63 -1.68
CA TRP A 15 0.25 -2.69 -1.14
C TRP A 15 -0.80 -3.00 -2.22
N VAL A 16 -0.78 -2.27 -3.35
CA VAL A 16 -1.73 -2.48 -4.45
C VAL A 16 -1.49 -3.83 -5.11
N GLY A 17 -0.23 -4.14 -5.45
CA GLY A 17 0.14 -5.40 -6.09
C GLY A 17 -0.16 -6.61 -5.21
N GLY A 18 0.16 -6.52 -3.92
CA GLY A 18 -0.19 -7.54 -2.93
C GLY A 18 -1.71 -7.73 -2.84
N SER A 19 -2.47 -6.65 -2.73
CA SER A 19 -3.94 -6.73 -2.65
C SER A 19 -4.56 -7.38 -3.89
N ILE A 20 -4.09 -7.04 -5.09
CA ILE A 20 -4.53 -7.67 -6.34
C ILE A 20 -4.14 -9.15 -6.36
N PHE A 21 -2.89 -9.48 -6.02
CA PHE A 21 -2.41 -10.86 -5.95
C PHE A 21 -3.22 -11.70 -4.96
N HIS A 22 -3.54 -11.14 -3.79
CA HIS A 22 -4.36 -11.80 -2.80
C HIS A 22 -5.79 -12.02 -3.32
N ALA A 23 -6.43 -10.99 -3.88
CA ALA A 23 -7.81 -11.06 -4.34
C ALA A 23 -8.00 -12.01 -5.53
N LEU A 24 -7.07 -12.01 -6.49
CA LEU A 24 -7.20 -12.73 -7.75
C LEU A 24 -6.53 -14.11 -7.76
N ILE A 25 -5.55 -14.35 -6.88
CA ILE A 25 -4.75 -15.57 -6.90
C ILE A 25 -4.87 -16.32 -5.57
N LEU A 26 -4.43 -15.72 -4.46
CA LEU A 26 -4.40 -16.45 -3.17
C LEU A 26 -5.80 -16.82 -2.68
N ARG A 27 -6.75 -15.88 -2.72
CA ARG A 27 -8.12 -16.10 -2.22
C ARG A 27 -8.85 -17.17 -3.04
N PRO A 28 -8.87 -17.15 -4.40
CA PRO A 28 -9.50 -18.21 -5.17
C PRO A 28 -8.82 -19.56 -4.98
N LEU A 29 -7.48 -19.60 -4.93
CA LEU A 29 -6.73 -20.84 -4.81
C LEU A 29 -6.94 -21.51 -3.43
N THR A 30 -6.92 -20.72 -2.35
CA THR A 30 -7.20 -21.21 -1.00
C THR A 30 -8.64 -21.70 -0.86
N ALA A 31 -9.59 -21.03 -1.50
CA ALA A 31 -10.99 -21.47 -1.53
C ALA A 31 -11.18 -22.77 -2.35
N ALA A 32 -10.48 -22.92 -3.48
CA ALA A 32 -10.60 -24.11 -4.33
C ALA A 32 -9.90 -25.35 -3.75
N HIS A 33 -8.78 -25.15 -3.04
CA HIS A 33 -7.92 -26.24 -2.55
C HIS A 33 -7.47 -26.03 -1.09
N PRO A 34 -8.41 -26.02 -0.13
CA PRO A 34 -8.12 -25.66 1.25
C PRO A 34 -7.06 -26.58 1.90
N GLU A 35 -7.21 -27.90 1.80
CA GLU A 35 -6.27 -28.85 2.43
C GLU A 35 -4.84 -28.72 1.91
N LYS A 36 -4.67 -28.49 0.59
CA LYS A 36 -3.35 -28.31 -0.03
C LYS A 36 -2.74 -26.96 0.33
N MET A 37 -3.57 -25.96 0.58
CA MET A 37 -3.13 -24.59 0.84
C MET A 37 -2.89 -24.28 2.32
N THR A 38 -3.47 -25.04 3.25
CA THR A 38 -3.29 -24.81 4.69
C THR A 38 -1.82 -24.74 5.10
N SER A 39 -1.01 -25.73 4.71
CA SER A 39 0.41 -25.78 5.09
C SER A 39 1.26 -24.71 4.40
N ALA A 40 0.95 -24.38 3.13
CA ALA A 40 1.64 -23.31 2.42
C ALA A 40 1.29 -21.93 3.02
N MET A 41 0.01 -21.69 3.30
CA MET A 41 -0.47 -20.43 3.87
C MET A 41 0.02 -20.21 5.30
N SER A 42 0.23 -21.25 6.11
CA SER A 42 0.82 -21.07 7.45
C SER A 42 2.25 -20.51 7.40
N LEU A 43 2.97 -20.75 6.30
CA LEU A 43 4.32 -20.21 6.10
C LEU A 43 4.31 -18.84 5.40
N ILE A 44 3.40 -18.64 4.45
CA ILE A 44 3.35 -17.43 3.60
C ILE A 44 2.60 -16.29 4.29
N ALA A 45 1.50 -16.56 4.98
CA ALA A 45 0.61 -15.53 5.52
C ALA A 45 1.29 -14.57 6.52
N PRO A 46 2.20 -15.00 7.41
CA PRO A 46 2.92 -14.08 8.31
C PRO A 46 3.78 -13.09 7.53
N ALA A 47 4.63 -13.57 6.62
CA ALA A 47 5.51 -12.72 5.82
C ALA A 47 4.71 -11.80 4.88
N TYR A 48 3.65 -12.32 4.26
CA TYR A 48 2.75 -11.52 3.45
C TYR A 48 2.13 -10.37 4.25
N ARG A 49 1.61 -10.67 5.46
CA ARG A 49 1.02 -9.66 6.35
C ARG A 49 2.06 -8.61 6.77
N GLU A 50 3.25 -9.03 7.16
CA GLU A 50 4.34 -8.14 7.56
C GLU A 50 4.71 -7.16 6.43
N ILE A 51 4.83 -7.65 5.19
CA ILE A 51 5.11 -6.79 4.02
C ILE A 51 3.98 -5.77 3.81
N ILE A 52 2.72 -6.20 3.91
CA ILE A 52 1.56 -5.31 3.75
C ILE A 52 1.51 -4.27 4.87
N ASP A 53 1.76 -4.67 6.12
CA ASP A 53 1.75 -3.76 7.27
C ASP A 53 2.85 -2.71 7.14
N ILE A 54 4.07 -3.12 6.76
CA ILE A 54 5.18 -2.19 6.48
C ILE A 54 4.81 -1.24 5.33
N ALA A 55 4.18 -1.74 4.27
CA ALA A 55 3.76 -0.91 3.14
C ALA A 55 2.71 0.13 3.56
N VAL A 56 1.68 -0.27 4.31
CA VAL A 56 0.63 0.65 4.81
C VAL A 56 1.23 1.71 5.72
N VAL A 57 2.06 1.33 6.70
CA VAL A 57 2.73 2.27 7.59
C VAL A 57 3.60 3.24 6.79
N THR A 58 4.39 2.71 5.85
CA THR A 58 5.25 3.53 4.98
C THR A 58 4.41 4.51 4.16
N LEU A 59 3.29 4.08 3.58
CA LEU A 59 2.38 4.94 2.80
C LEU A 59 1.83 6.10 3.62
N ILE A 60 1.36 5.82 4.84
CA ILE A 60 0.79 6.83 5.74
C ILE A 60 1.87 7.84 6.13
N VAL A 61 2.99 7.37 6.67
CA VAL A 61 4.07 8.24 7.18
C VAL A 61 4.66 9.07 6.05
N SER A 62 5.02 8.44 4.92
CA SER A 62 5.57 9.17 3.77
C SER A 62 4.56 10.10 3.12
N GLY A 63 3.27 9.72 3.09
CA GLY A 63 2.18 10.55 2.57
C GLY A 63 2.02 11.85 3.38
N ILE A 64 2.07 11.76 4.71
CA ILE A 64 2.04 12.93 5.60
C ILE A 64 3.25 13.83 5.34
N ILE A 65 4.46 13.27 5.25
CA ILE A 65 5.68 14.05 5.00
C ILE A 65 5.61 14.77 3.64
N LEU A 66 5.16 14.08 2.58
CA LEU A 66 5.03 14.65 1.25
C LEU A 66 3.94 15.73 1.18
N MET A 67 2.84 15.54 1.91
CA MET A 67 1.78 16.55 2.04
C MET A 67 2.36 17.83 2.65
N PHE A 68 2.98 17.74 3.82
CA PHE A 68 3.56 18.91 4.48
C PHE A 68 4.68 19.56 3.67
N SER A 69 5.49 18.78 2.95
CA SER A 69 6.53 19.35 2.08
C SER A 69 5.93 20.17 0.95
N ARG A 70 4.77 19.75 0.42
CA ARG A 70 4.09 20.45 -0.67
C ARG A 70 3.39 21.71 -0.18
N ILE A 71 2.72 21.65 0.98
CA ILE A 71 2.03 22.80 1.61
C ILE A 71 3.02 23.92 1.96
N GLN A 72 4.18 23.57 2.51
CA GLN A 72 5.21 24.55 2.88
C GLN A 72 5.98 25.10 1.67
N GLY A 73 5.93 24.41 0.53
CA GLY A 73 6.52 24.88 -0.72
C GLY A 73 5.54 25.73 -1.55
N SER A 74 5.98 26.14 -2.74
CA SER A 74 5.15 26.89 -3.70
C SER A 74 4.36 25.99 -4.66
N GLU A 75 4.35 24.67 -4.45
CA GLU A 75 3.71 23.70 -5.36
C GLU A 75 2.28 23.27 -4.94
N ALA A 76 1.73 23.85 -3.88
CA ALA A 76 0.39 23.55 -3.37
C ALA A 76 -0.69 24.28 -4.19
N THR A 77 -1.11 23.66 -5.30
CA THR A 77 -2.21 24.16 -6.16
C THR A 77 -3.58 23.63 -5.72
N VAL A 78 -4.67 24.26 -6.16
CA VAL A 78 -6.05 23.78 -5.94
C VAL A 78 -6.26 22.37 -6.49
N SER A 79 -5.75 22.07 -7.69
CA SER A 79 -5.86 20.73 -8.30
C SER A 79 -5.17 19.66 -7.46
N TRP A 80 -3.98 19.95 -6.93
CA TRP A 80 -3.28 19.09 -5.98
C TRP A 80 -4.11 18.84 -4.71
N ALA A 81 -4.74 19.87 -4.15
CA ALA A 81 -5.57 19.74 -2.94
C ALA A 81 -6.80 18.85 -3.19
N ILE A 82 -7.44 18.99 -4.36
CA ILE A 82 -8.55 18.11 -4.78
C ILE A 82 -8.07 16.66 -4.88
N VAL A 83 -6.95 16.41 -5.56
CA VAL A 83 -6.39 15.04 -5.70
C VAL A 83 -6.06 14.45 -4.33
N LEU A 84 -5.46 15.22 -3.44
CA LEU A 84 -5.16 14.77 -2.08
C LEU A 84 -6.44 14.47 -1.29
N GLY A 85 -7.45 15.34 -1.38
CA GLY A 85 -8.74 15.14 -0.71
C GLY A 85 -9.44 13.86 -1.18
N ILE A 86 -9.44 13.59 -2.49
CA ILE A 86 -9.97 12.34 -3.06
C ILE A 86 -9.18 11.13 -2.53
N LYS A 87 -7.84 11.19 -2.50
CA LYS A 87 -7.01 10.09 -2.00
C LYS A 87 -7.34 9.74 -0.55
N ILE A 88 -7.56 10.74 0.29
CA ILE A 88 -7.91 10.54 1.71
C ILE A 88 -9.34 10.03 1.85
N ALA A 89 -10.29 10.51 1.05
CA ALA A 89 -11.68 10.07 1.11
C ALA A 89 -11.90 8.63 0.61
N LEU A 90 -11.03 8.13 -0.27
CA LEU A 90 -11.04 6.76 -0.78
C LEU A 90 -10.26 5.77 0.09
N ALA A 91 -9.50 6.25 1.07
CA ALA A 91 -8.72 5.42 1.99
C ALA A 91 -9.60 4.87 3.12
#